data_AF-A0A8J4UMK4-F1
#
_entry.id   AF-A0A8J4UMK4-F1
#
_cell.length_a   1.000
_cell.length_b   1.000
_cell.length_c   1.000
_cell.angle_alpha   90.00
_cell.angle_beta   90.00
_cell.angle_gamma   90.00
#
_symmetry.space_group_name_H-M   'P 1'
#
loop_
_entity.id
_entity.type
_entity.pdbx_description
1 polymer ?
#
loop_
_entity_poly.entity_id
_entity_poly.type
_entity_poly.pdbx_seq_one_letter_code
_entity_poly.pdbx_strand_id
1 'polypeptide(L)'
;KDSIMLFSITEMKNILGLDRMVSQAELRLLIKSTAKASASEQRLELYQGVGDKARYLNSHTIINELKDKWISFDVTQTVKTWLQSS
;
A
#
# COMPACT_ATOMS: atom_id res chain seq x y z
N LYS A 1 15.95 4.73 -4.57
CA LYS A 1 14.96 5.47 -5.40
C LYS A 1 13.60 5.09 -4.84
N ASP A 2 12.89 6.07 -4.31
CA ASP A 2 11.61 5.81 -3.66
C ASP A 2 10.56 5.55 -4.71
N SER A 3 9.74 4.52 -4.51
CA SER A 3 8.67 4.16 -5.43
C SER A 3 7.39 4.83 -4.96
N ILE A 4 6.83 5.70 -5.80
CA ILE A 4 5.58 6.43 -5.49
C ILE A 4 4.45 5.76 -6.25
N MET A 5 3.35 5.49 -5.55
CA MET A 5 2.11 4.98 -6.12
C MET A 5 1.01 6.02 -5.91
N LEU A 6 0.34 6.42 -6.99
CA LEU A 6 -0.73 7.41 -6.97
C LEU A 6 -2.04 6.74 -7.39
N PHE A 7 -3.13 7.12 -6.73
CA PHE A 7 -4.46 6.56 -6.95
C PHE A 7 -5.49 7.69 -7.16
N SER A 8 -6.43 7.48 -8.07
CA SER A 8 -7.51 8.44 -8.36
C SER A 8 -8.66 8.27 -7.38
N ILE A 9 -8.85 9.23 -6.48
CA ILE A 9 -9.98 9.19 -5.53
C ILE A 9 -11.31 9.29 -6.26
N THR A 10 -11.38 10.06 -7.35
CA THR A 10 -12.58 10.16 -8.20
C THR A 10 -12.99 8.81 -8.76
N GLU A 11 -12.03 8.03 -9.25
CA GLU A 11 -12.29 6.69 -9.79
C GLU A 11 -12.72 5.72 -8.69
N MET A 12 -12.06 5.76 -7.53
CA MET A 12 -12.44 4.96 -6.36
C MET A 12 -13.88 5.25 -5.93
N LYS A 13 -14.29 6.53 -5.89
CA LYS A 13 -15.67 6.93 -5.58
C LYS A 13 -16.67 6.42 -6.60
N ASN A 14 -16.33 6.49 -7.89
CA ASN A 14 -17.21 5.99 -8.96
C ASN A 14 -17.44 4.49 -8.84
N ILE A 15 -16.40 3.72 -8.48
CA ILE A 15 -16.51 2.26 -8.28
C ILE A 15 -17.36 1.92 -7.05
N LEU A 16 -17.19 2.65 -5.95
CA LEU A 16 -17.90 2.40 -4.69
C LEU A 16 -19.35 2.90 -4.69
N GLY A 17 -19.72 3.78 -5.63
CA GLY A 17 -21.05 4.35 -5.71
C GLY A 17 -21.37 5.34 -4.58
N LEU A 18 -22.66 5.57 -4.36
CA LEU A 18 -23.16 6.63 -3.48
C LEU A 18 -22.94 6.36 -1.99
N ASP A 19 -23.00 5.10 -1.57
CA ASP A 19 -22.91 4.73 -0.15
C ASP A 19 -21.49 4.88 0.40
N ARG A 20 -20.47 4.86 -0.49
CA ARG A 20 -19.04 5.01 -0.17
C ARG A 20 -18.56 4.14 1.00
N MET A 21 -19.25 3.02 1.25
CA MET A 21 -18.94 2.15 2.37
C MET A 21 -17.74 1.28 2.03
N VAL A 22 -16.66 1.46 2.80
CA VAL A 22 -15.47 0.61 2.75
C VAL A 22 -15.41 -0.18 4.05
N SER A 23 -15.61 -1.49 4.00
CA SER A 23 -15.38 -2.38 5.13
C SER A 23 -13.89 -2.70 5.29
N GLN A 24 -13.21 -2.97 4.18
CA GLN A 24 -11.79 -3.32 4.10
C GLN A 24 -11.17 -2.81 2.79
N ALA A 25 -9.90 -2.41 2.84
CA ALA A 25 -9.10 -2.12 1.65
C ALA A 25 -7.65 -2.58 1.83
N GLU A 26 -7.08 -3.20 0.79
CA GLU A 26 -5.71 -3.72 0.80
C GLU A 26 -4.89 -3.14 -0.35
N LEU A 27 -3.67 -2.68 -0.05
CA LEU A 27 -2.65 -2.43 -1.06
C LEU A 27 -1.87 -3.72 -1.29
N ARG A 28 -1.95 -4.27 -2.51
CA ARG A 28 -1.28 -5.51 -2.87
C ARG A 28 -0.07 -5.25 -3.76
N LEU A 29 1.07 -5.83 -3.40
CA LEU A 29 2.33 -5.69 -4.14
C LEU A 29 2.89 -7.06 -4.50
N LEU A 30 3.38 -7.20 -5.73
CA LEU A 30 4.06 -8.41 -6.20
C LEU A 30 5.57 -8.25 -6.02
N ILE A 31 6.19 -9.12 -5.23
CA ILE A 31 7.63 -9.08 -5.00
C ILE A 31 8.37 -9.69 -6.18
N LYS A 32 9.04 -8.86 -6.99
CA LYS A 32 9.79 -9.32 -8.17
C LYS A 32 11.26 -9.62 -7.92
N SER A 33 11.86 -8.92 -6.96
CA SER A 33 13.26 -9.10 -6.61
C SER A 33 13.43 -9.03 -5.11
N THR A 34 14.22 -9.94 -4.58
CA THR A 34 14.71 -9.95 -3.20
C THR A 34 16.22 -9.77 -3.22
N ALA A 35 16.81 -9.41 -2.08
CA ALA A 35 18.25 -9.24 -1.99
C ALA A 35 19.00 -10.53 -2.33
N LYS A 36 20.09 -10.41 -3.09
CA LYS A 36 20.82 -11.56 -3.66
C LYS A 36 21.51 -12.45 -2.62
N ALA A 37 21.72 -11.96 -1.40
CA ALA A 37 22.31 -12.75 -0.33
C ALA A 37 21.23 -13.66 0.28
N SER A 38 21.54 -14.95 0.42
CA SER A 38 20.63 -15.99 0.91
C SER A 38 20.11 -15.76 2.33
N ALA A 39 20.66 -14.80 3.07
CA ALA A 39 20.31 -14.48 4.46
C ALA A 39 19.87 -13.02 4.68
N SER A 40 19.71 -12.20 3.63
CA SER A 40 19.36 -10.78 3.81
C SER A 40 17.85 -10.58 3.78
N GLU A 41 17.25 -10.47 4.96
CA GLU A 41 15.94 -9.87 5.13
C GLU A 41 15.96 -8.41 4.67
N GLN A 42 14.92 -7.96 3.99
CA GLN A 42 14.74 -6.55 3.63
C GLN A 42 13.48 -6.02 4.30
N ARG A 43 13.55 -4.82 4.87
CA ARG A 43 12.37 -4.16 5.44
C ARG A 43 11.75 -3.23 4.41
N LEU A 44 10.55 -3.54 3.96
CA LEU A 44 9.74 -2.68 3.11
C LEU A 44 8.81 -1.84 3.99
N GLU A 45 9.00 -0.53 3.99
CA GLU A 45 8.15 0.41 4.72
C GLU A 45 7.13 1.06 3.78
N LEU A 46 5.89 1.18 4.25
CA LEU A 46 4.81 1.86 3.55
C LEU A 46 4.50 3.19 4.23
N TYR A 47 4.40 4.24 3.42
CA TYR A 47 4.03 5.57 3.85
C TYR A 47 2.82 6.08 3.07
N GLN A 48 1.95 6.82 3.76
CA GLN A 48 0.87 7.60 3.17
C GLN A 48 1.38 8.99 2.78
N GLY A 49 1.09 9.44 1.55
CA GLY A 49 1.26 10.83 1.15
C GLY A 49 0.22 11.74 1.80
N VAL A 50 0.66 12.79 2.49
CA VAL A 50 -0.16 13.81 3.15
C VAL A 50 0.37 15.18 2.74
N GLY A 51 -0.08 15.69 1.59
CA GLY A 51 0.44 16.92 0.99
C GLY A 51 1.91 16.75 0.58
N ASP A 52 2.78 17.61 1.10
CA ASP A 52 4.24 17.57 0.93
C ASP A 52 4.94 16.62 1.93
N LYS A 53 4.18 15.97 2.82
CA LYS A 53 4.72 15.09 3.88
C LYS A 53 4.36 13.63 3.62
N ALA A 54 5.13 12.76 4.23
CA ALA A 54 4.86 11.32 4.30
C ALA A 54 4.58 10.91 5.74
N ARG A 55 3.57 10.07 5.96
CA ARG A 55 3.23 9.47 7.25
C ARG A 55 3.43 7.96 7.18
N TYR A 56 4.28 7.42 8.06
CA TYR A 56 4.48 5.97 8.16
C TYR A 56 3.14 5.26 8.46
N LEU A 57 2.90 4.15 7.78
CA LEU A 57 1.74 3.29 8.01
C LEU A 57 2.16 1.97 8.67
N ASN A 58 2.95 1.16 7.94
CA ASN A 58 3.37 -0.16 8.39
C ASN A 58 4.62 -0.62 7.62
N SER A 59 5.15 -1.79 7.96
CA SER A 59 6.24 -2.42 7.23
C SER A 59 6.01 -3.92 7.06
N HIS A 60 6.65 -4.50 6.05
CA HIS A 60 6.74 -5.94 5.83
C HIS A 60 8.21 -6.35 5.78
N THR A 61 8.51 -7.50 6.37
CA THR A 61 9.80 -8.16 6.19
C THR A 61 9.75 -8.99 4.90
N ILE A 62 10.62 -8.66 3.96
CA ILE A 62 10.75 -9.32 2.67
C ILE A 62 11.92 -10.29 2.74
N ILE A 63 11.61 -11.57 2.53
CA ILE A 63 12.56 -12.68 2.48
C ILE A 63 12.53 -13.32 1.08
N ASN A 64 13.56 -14.10 0.74
CA ASN A 64 13.73 -14.70 -0.59
C ASN A 64 12.55 -15.60 -1.00
N GLU A 65 11.91 -16.24 -0.03
CA GLU A 65 10.74 -17.10 -0.19
C GLU A 65 9.50 -16.33 -0.66
N LEU A 66 9.48 -15.00 -0.52
CA LEU A 66 8.41 -14.14 -1.03
C LEU A 66 8.61 -13.74 -2.50
N LYS A 67 9.70 -14.14 -3.16
CA LYS A 67 9.89 -13.90 -4.59
C LYS A 67 8.71 -14.47 -5.40
N ASP A 68 8.20 -13.65 -6.32
CA ASP A 68 7.03 -13.89 -7.15
C ASP A 68 5.73 -14.17 -6.36
N LYS A 69 5.69 -13.78 -5.07
CA LYS A 69 4.48 -13.81 -4.24
C LYS A 69 3.92 -12.42 -4.01
N TRP A 70 2.60 -12.38 -3.78
CA TRP A 70 1.90 -11.18 -3.37
C TRP A 70 2.01 -10.97 -1.86
N ILE A 71 2.25 -9.73 -1.47
CA ILE A 71 2.06 -9.25 -0.11
C ILE A 71 0.91 -8.25 -0.09
N SER A 72 0.31 -8.06 1.07
CA SER A 72 -0.80 -7.12 1.26
C SER A 72 -0.56 -6.26 2.49
N PHE A 73 -0.92 -4.99 2.38
CA PHE A 73 -1.00 -4.05 3.49
C PHE A 73 -2.46 -3.67 3.70
N ASP A 74 -2.95 -3.79 4.93
CA ASP A 74 -4.23 -3.18 5.28
C ASP A 74 -4.09 -1.65 5.23
N VAL A 75 -4.86 -1.03 4.34
CA VAL A 75 -4.92 0.42 4.14
C VAL A 75 -6.35 0.94 4.32
N THR A 76 -7.20 0.18 5.00
CA THR A 76 -8.62 0.47 5.19
C THR A 76 -8.84 1.88 5.74
N GLN A 77 -8.10 2.25 6.78
CA GLN A 77 -8.24 3.57 7.39
C GLN A 77 -7.79 4.69 6.46
N THR A 78 -6.70 4.49 5.73
CA THR A 78 -6.19 5.46 4.74
C THR A 78 -7.23 5.71 3.64
N VAL A 79 -7.81 4.65 3.09
CA VAL A 79 -8.84 4.75 2.04
C VAL A 79 -10.10 5.42 2.57
N LYS A 80 -10.58 5.05 3.79
CA LYS A 80 -11.72 5.71 4.44
C LYS A 80 -11.49 7.23 4.57
N THR A 81 -10.31 7.63 5.03
CA THR A 81 -9.97 9.06 5.18
C THR A 81 -9.96 9.79 3.84
N TRP A 82 -9.39 9.22 2.78
CA TRP A 82 -9.38 9.82 1.44
C TRP A 82 -10.80 10.03 0.88
N LEU A 83 -11.68 9.07 1.08
CA LEU A 83 -13.07 9.13 0.58
C LEU A 83 -13.94 10.13 1.35
N GLN A 84 -13.60 10.44 2.60
CA GLN A 84 -14.28 11.43 3.44
C GLN A 84 -13.78 12.87 3.21
N SER A 85 -12.49 13.02 2.90
CA SER A 85 -11.81 14.34 2.86
C SER A 85 -11.90 15.03 1.49
N SER A 86 -12.61 14.44 0.52
CA SER A 86 -12.71 14.91 -0.86
C SER A 86 -14.14 14.97 -1.36
#